data_AF-A0A836QJ25-F1
#
_entry.id   AF-A0A836QJ25-F1
#
_cell.length_a   1.000
_cell.length_b   1.000
_cell.length_c   1.000
_cell.angle_alpha   90.00
_cell.angle_beta   90.00
_cell.angle_gamma   90.00
#
_symmetry.space_group_name_H-M   'P 1'
#
loop_
_entity.id
_entity.type
_entity.pdbx_description
1 polymer ?
#
loop_
_entity_poly.entity_id
_entity_poly.type
_entity_poly.pdbx_seq_one_letter_code
_entity_poly.pdbx_strand_id
1 'polypeptide(L)' 'MAQKDTASKISKMTFEEALGELEEIVRRIESGEIDLDGAIQAYERGAALKQHC' A
#
# COMPACT_ATOMS: atom_id res chain seq x y z
N MET A 1 12.82 11.52 -6.71
CA MET A 1 13.53 10.35 -6.11
C MET A 1 12.67 9.57 -5.10
N ALA A 2 11.34 9.73 -5.04
CA ALA A 2 10.51 9.15 -3.97
C ALA A 2 9.94 7.73 -4.24
N GLN A 3 9.92 7.26 -5.50
CA GLN A 3 9.23 5.99 -5.84
C GLN A 3 10.07 4.72 -5.60
N LYS A 4 11.40 4.83 -5.42
CA LYS A 4 12.30 3.66 -5.32
C LYS A 4 12.32 3.02 -3.92
N ASP A 5 11.99 3.79 -2.88
CA ASP A 5 12.00 3.33 -1.48
C ASP A 5 10.81 2.42 -1.15
N THR A 6 9.64 2.68 -1.73
CA THR A 6 8.42 1.90 -1.45
C THR A 6 8.56 0.47 -1.95
N ALA A 7 9.01 0.27 -3.19
CA ALA A 7 9.22 -1.07 -3.75
C ALA A 7 10.32 -1.85 -2.98
N SER A 8 11.39 -1.18 -2.55
CA SER A 8 12.46 -1.83 -1.80
C SER A 8 12.08 -2.18 -0.35
N LYS A 9 11.14 -1.43 0.25
CA LYS A 9 10.52 -1.79 1.53
C LYS A 9 9.57 -2.98 1.39
N ILE A 10 8.70 -2.97 0.38
CA ILE A 10 7.75 -4.06 0.13
C ILE A 10 8.51 -5.37 -0.14
N SER A 11 9.57 -5.37 -0.96
CA SER A 11 10.35 -6.59 -1.22
C SER A 11 11.04 -7.19 0.01
N LYS A 12 11.15 -6.45 1.12
CA LYS A 12 11.72 -6.93 2.39
C LYS A 12 10.66 -7.36 3.41
N MET A 13 9.38 -7.14 3.11
CA MET A 13 8.27 -7.50 3.99
C MET A 13 7.94 -8.99 3.85
N THR A 14 7.57 -9.59 4.96
CA THR A 14 6.94 -10.92 4.98
C THR A 14 5.53 -10.85 4.41
N PHE A 15 4.99 -12.00 4.00
CA PHE A 15 3.63 -12.09 3.46
C PHE A 15 2.57 -11.54 4.44
N GLU A 16 2.68 -11.88 5.74
CA GLU A 16 1.76 -11.40 6.77
C GLU A 16 1.84 -9.87 6.97
N GLU A 17 3.04 -9.30 6.94
CA GLU A 17 3.23 -7.84 7.02
C GLU A 17 2.61 -7.13 5.81
N ALA A 18 2.85 -7.66 4.60
CA ALA A 18 2.32 -7.09 3.37
C ALA A 18 0.79 -7.19 3.30
N LEU A 19 0.22 -8.30 3.79
CA LEU A 19 -1.23 -8.48 3.90
C LEU A 19 -1.84 -7.51 4.92
N GLY A 20 -1.23 -7.33 6.09
CA GLY A 20 -1.70 -6.39 7.10
C GLY A 20 -1.71 -4.94 6.60
N GLU A 21 -0.66 -4.54 5.88
CA GLU A 21 -0.59 -3.21 5.27
C GLU A 21 -1.66 -3.01 4.17
N LEU A 22 -1.94 -4.06 3.38
CA LEU A 22 -2.99 -4.04 2.37
C LEU A 22 -4.38 -3.83 3.01
N GLU A 23 -4.67 -4.52 4.12
CA GLU A 23 -5.94 -4.33 4.84
C GLU A 23 -6.09 -2.92 5.42
N GLU A 24 -5.02 -2.33 5.95
CA GLU A 24 -5.04 -0.94 6.43
C GLU A 24 -5.32 0.05 5.30
N ILE A 25 -4.72 -0.17 4.13
CA ILE A 25 -4.96 0.62 2.92
C ILE A 25 -6.44 0.53 2.51
N VAL A 26 -7.00 -0.67 2.47
CA VAL A 26 -8.43 -0.88 2.14
C VAL A 26 -9.31 -0.16 3.15
N ARG A 27 -9.06 -0.35 4.46
CA ARG A 27 -9.81 0.34 5.53
C ARG A 27 -9.78 1.86 5.38
N ARG A 28 -8.64 2.44 5.03
CA ARG A 28 -8.51 3.90 4.80
C ARG A 28 -9.30 4.39 3.59
N ILE A 29 -9.28 3.63 2.50
CA ILE A 29 -10.06 3.96 1.30
C ILE A 29 -11.56 3.86 1.60
N GLU A 30 -11.99 2.82 2.32
CA GLU A 30 -13.39 2.62 2.69
C GLU A 30 -13.90 3.66 3.71
N SER A 31 -13.01 4.14 4.59
CA SER A 31 -13.34 5.20 5.55
C SER A 31 -13.72 6.53 4.87
N GLY A 32 -13.22 6.77 3.64
CA GLY A 32 -13.46 8.03 2.92
C GLY A 32 -12.75 9.24 3.54
N GLU A 33 -11.86 9.02 4.51
CA GLU A 33 -11.09 10.06 5.21
C GLU A 33 -9.90 10.60 4.40
N ILE A 34 -9.62 10.00 3.25
CA ILE A 34 -8.49 10.37 2.39
C ILE A 34 -8.96 11.10 1.13
N ASP A 35 -8.27 12.19 0.81
CA ASP A 35 -8.47 12.91 -0.45
C ASP A 35 -8.10 12.05 -1.66
N LEU A 36 -8.54 12.47 -2.85
CA LEU A 36 -8.33 11.75 -4.11
C LEU A 36 -6.85 11.38 -4.34
N ASP A 37 -5.92 12.29 -4.05
CA ASP A 37 -4.48 12.03 -4.20
C ASP A 37 -4.00 10.95 -3.23
N GLY A 38 -4.48 10.99 -1.99
CA GLY A 38 -4.22 9.97 -0.97
C GLY A 38 -4.81 8.61 -1.35
N ALA A 39 -6.01 8.59 -1.94
CA ALA A 39 -6.63 7.37 -2.44
C ALA A 39 -5.83 6.75 -3.60
N ILE A 40 -5.31 7.56 -4.52
CA ILE A 40 -4.45 7.08 -5.61
C ILE A 40 -3.15 6.50 -5.06
N GLN A 41 -2.48 7.19 -4.13
CA GLN A 41 -1.25 6.69 -3.51
C GLN A 41 -1.48 5.38 -2.72
N ALA A 42 -2.58 5.31 -1.99
CA ALA A 42 -2.97 4.11 -1.24
C ALA A 42 -3.23 2.93 -2.20
N TYR A 43 -3.91 3.18 -3.32
CA TYR A 43 -4.15 2.17 -4.35
C TYR A 43 -2.87 1.68 -5.02
N GLU A 44 -1.96 2.57 -5.44
CA GLU A 44 -0.67 2.19 -6.04
C GLU A 44 0.17 1.32 -5.10
N ARG A 45 0.17 1.66 -3.80
CA ARG A 45 0.87 0.87 -2.78
C ARG A 45 0.20 -0.49 -2.55
N GLY A 46 -1.13 -0.54 -2.49
CA GLY A 46 -1.89 -1.78 -2.38
C GLY A 46 -1.66 -2.71 -3.59
N ALA A 47 -1.57 -2.15 -4.80
CA ALA A 47 -1.26 -2.91 -6.01
C ALA A 47 0.15 -3.50 -5.96
N ALA A 48 1.14 -2.73 -5.49
CA ALA A 48 2.52 -3.22 -5.32
C ALA A 48 2.62 -4.31 -4.25
N LEU A 49 1.89 -4.17 -3.13
CA LEU A 49 1.80 -5.19 -2.08
C LEU A 49 1.17 -6.48 -2.63
N LYS A 50 0.08 -6.36 -3.39
CA LYS A 50 -0.57 -7.50 -4.05
C LYS A 50 0.34 -8.23 -5.05
N GLN A 51 1.25 -7.51 -5.73
CA GLN A 51 2.21 -8.12 -6.64
C GLN A 51 3.36 -8.84 -5.92
N HIS A 52 3.63 -8.47 -4.67
CA HIS A 52 4.66 -9.07 -3.82
C HIS A 52 4.15 -10.32 -3.08
N CYS A 53 2.89 -10.30 -2.66
CA CYS A 53 2.18 -11.44 -2.06
C CYS A 53 1.85 -12.55 -3.06
#